data_AF-A0A7L3CQB1-F1
#
_entry.id   AF-A0A7L3CQB1-F1
#
_cell.length_a   1.000
_cell.length_b   1.000
_cell.length_c   1.000
_cell.angle_alpha   90.00
_cell.angle_beta   90.00
_cell.angle_gamma   90.00
#
_symmetry.space_group_name_H-M   'P 1'
#
loop_
_entity.id
_entity.type
_entity.pdbx_description
1 polymer ?
#
loop_
_entity_poly.entity_id
_entity_poly.type
_entity_poly.pdbx_seq_one_letter_code
_entity_poly.pdbx_strand_id
1 'polypeptide(L)'
;MVLRGYVPTSEETLQTLAALRLQSLNSDFSTHAPFPRLEELFPPHVLHARLPAPRRRTPTKCRGARLRAGLLAGGLWGQALAKQRAERDQRLRGRLREEGASTMAAIVEKWKLLQGMGRPEAMAAYVALVREWPGFGSTLFDVDLHAVSPGGQGGWAAGRQAALTPLSPQSPVGAGPQRLWLGIGAKAVSLYKPGEPEPLDSFGYSRISSFGASDSSTFRLSVEDRDLLFETSQVDEIAQLLNTYLASAGARRPPRPQEPASGPPAPTPPPQGLCPTAGPWQHRPPVGSFHS
;
A
#
# COMPACT_ATOMS: atom_id res chain seq x y z
N MET A 1 9.76 7.23 -2.49
CA MET A 1 9.38 5.81 -2.63
C MET A 1 10.61 4.91 -2.61
N VAL A 2 11.47 4.93 -3.64
CA VAL A 2 12.67 4.06 -3.73
C VAL A 2 13.65 4.29 -2.59
N LEU A 3 14.11 5.52 -2.33
CA LEU A 3 15.08 5.81 -1.25
C LEU A 3 14.53 5.64 0.17
N ARG A 4 13.21 5.75 0.33
CA ARG A 4 12.54 5.39 1.60
C ARG A 4 12.38 3.86 1.74
N GLY A 5 12.76 3.10 0.71
CA GLY A 5 12.63 1.65 0.52
C GLY A 5 11.24 1.10 0.78
N TYR A 6 10.26 1.90 0.36
CA TYR A 6 8.86 1.53 0.22
C TYR A 6 8.58 0.75 -1.08
N VAL A 7 9.62 0.50 -1.89
CA VAL A 7 9.51 -0.30 -3.11
C VAL A 7 10.00 -1.71 -2.78
N PRO A 8 9.10 -2.70 -2.68
CA PRO A 8 9.46 -4.10 -2.52
C PRO A 8 9.95 -4.62 -3.88
N THR A 9 11.20 -4.33 -4.22
CA THR A 9 11.90 -4.92 -5.36
C THR A 9 13.07 -5.74 -4.85
N SER A 10 13.58 -6.63 -5.72
CA SER A 10 14.85 -7.31 -5.43
C SER A 10 15.96 -6.29 -5.23
N GLU A 11 16.98 -6.67 -4.46
CA GLU A 11 18.14 -5.82 -4.28
C GLU A 11 18.86 -5.52 -5.59
N GLU A 12 18.91 -6.48 -6.51
CA GLU A 12 19.49 -6.28 -7.83
C GLU A 12 18.77 -5.18 -8.63
N THR A 13 17.44 -5.14 -8.54
CA THR A 13 16.65 -4.06 -9.14
C THR A 13 16.98 -2.72 -8.49
N LEU A 14 17.11 -2.66 -7.16
CA LEU A 14 17.50 -1.43 -6.46
C LEU A 14 18.90 -0.94 -6.88
N GLN A 15 19.86 -1.85 -7.05
CA GLN A 15 21.19 -1.51 -7.55
C GLN A 15 21.13 -0.99 -9.00
N THR A 16 20.28 -1.58 -9.84
CA THR A 16 20.07 -1.14 -11.23
C THR A 16 19.42 0.25 -11.27
N LEU A 17 18.44 0.52 -10.41
CA LEU A 17 17.83 1.85 -10.27
C LEU A 17 18.85 2.89 -9.80
N ALA A 18 19.74 2.54 -8.86
CA ALA A 18 20.81 3.41 -8.42
C ALA A 18 21.82 3.70 -9.56
N ALA A 19 22.18 2.70 -10.36
CA ALA A 19 23.05 2.86 -11.52
C ALA A 19 22.43 3.77 -12.59
N LEU A 20 21.14 3.57 -12.92
CA LEU A 20 20.40 4.43 -13.84
C LEU A 20 20.30 5.88 -13.32
N ARG A 21 20.15 6.04 -12.00
CA ARG A 21 20.16 7.36 -11.37
C ARG A 21 21.52 8.04 -11.55
N LEU A 22 22.62 7.33 -11.33
CA LEU A 22 23.97 7.83 -11.59
C LEU A 22 24.17 8.21 -13.06
N GLN A 23 23.79 7.33 -13.99
CA GLN A 23 23.85 7.62 -15.43
C GLN A 23 23.06 8.89 -15.78
N SER A 24 21.89 9.09 -15.17
CA SER A 24 21.05 10.27 -15.44
C SER A 24 21.65 11.59 -14.90
N LEU A 25 22.49 11.52 -13.87
CA LEU A 25 23.10 12.67 -13.21
C LEU A 25 24.48 13.01 -13.78
N ASN A 26 25.29 11.97 -14.01
CA ASN A 26 26.71 12.07 -14.32
C ASN A 26 27.04 11.69 -15.77
N SER A 27 26.06 11.20 -16.55
CA SER A 27 26.29 10.55 -17.86
C SER A 27 27.17 9.30 -17.70
N ASP A 28 28.06 9.05 -18.66
CA ASP A 28 28.94 7.88 -18.64
C ASP A 28 29.90 7.88 -17.43
N PHE A 29 30.25 6.68 -16.99
CA PHE A 29 31.20 6.49 -15.90
C PHE A 29 32.56 7.14 -16.21
N SER A 30 33.09 7.87 -15.24
CA SER A 30 34.43 8.45 -15.26
C SER A 30 35.08 8.32 -13.89
N THR A 31 36.40 8.14 -13.85
CA THR A 31 37.19 8.08 -12.60
C THR A 31 37.12 9.37 -11.78
N HIS A 32 36.76 10.49 -12.42
CA HIS A 32 36.62 11.80 -11.77
C HIS A 32 35.16 12.16 -11.46
N ALA A 33 34.20 11.28 -11.75
CA ALA A 33 32.80 11.59 -11.51
C ALA A 33 32.52 11.71 -9.99
N PRO A 34 31.69 12.68 -9.57
CA PRO A 34 31.32 12.81 -8.17
C PRO A 34 30.46 11.61 -7.74
N PHE A 35 30.86 10.93 -6.67
CA PHE A 35 30.11 9.84 -6.06
C PHE A 35 29.28 10.38 -4.88
N PRO A 36 27.94 10.39 -4.99
CA PRO A 36 27.09 10.74 -3.85
C PRO A 36 27.17 9.66 -2.77
N ARG A 37 26.67 9.97 -1.58
CA ARG A 37 26.65 8.99 -0.49
C ARG A 37 25.72 7.83 -0.84
N LEU A 38 26.02 6.64 -0.33
CA LEU A 38 25.18 5.46 -0.59
C LEU A 38 23.73 5.68 -0.13
N GLU A 39 23.51 6.45 0.94
CA GLU A 39 22.17 6.78 1.45
C GLU A 39 21.33 7.59 0.45
N GLU A 40 21.96 8.28 -0.50
CA GLU A 40 21.29 9.06 -1.54
C GLU A 40 20.91 8.21 -2.76
N LEU A 41 21.49 7.01 -2.89
CA LEU A 41 21.29 6.10 -4.02
C LEU A 41 20.54 4.82 -3.66
N PHE A 42 20.72 4.34 -2.43
CA PHE A 42 20.29 3.01 -2.01
C PHE A 42 19.67 3.03 -0.60
N PRO A 43 18.59 2.27 -0.35
CA PRO A 43 17.89 2.34 0.93
C PRO A 43 18.70 1.68 2.07
N PRO A 44 18.93 2.37 3.21
CA PRO A 44 19.84 1.88 4.25
C PRO A 44 19.32 0.62 4.98
N HIS A 45 18.01 0.48 5.17
CA HIS A 45 17.43 -0.67 5.86
C HIS A 45 17.63 -2.00 5.13
N VAL A 46 17.81 -1.99 3.80
CA VAL A 46 18.14 -3.19 3.03
C VAL A 46 19.51 -3.73 3.43
N LEU A 47 20.48 -2.84 3.69
CA LEU A 47 21.80 -3.22 4.22
C LEU A 47 21.69 -3.73 5.65
N HIS A 48 20.86 -3.08 6.48
CA HIS A 48 20.64 -3.52 7.85
C HIS A 48 19.99 -4.90 7.95
N ALA A 49 19.11 -5.26 7.00
CA ALA A 49 18.45 -6.57 6.95
C ALA A 49 19.43 -7.73 6.67
N ARG A 50 20.56 -7.46 6.00
CA ARG A 50 21.64 -8.44 5.76
C ARG A 50 22.45 -8.75 7.02
N LEU A 51 22.34 -7.91 8.06
CA LEU A 51 22.99 -8.20 9.33
C LEU A 51 22.23 -9.30 10.08
N PRO A 52 22.93 -10.31 10.63
CA PRO A 52 22.35 -11.25 11.55
C PRO A 52 21.68 -10.51 12.71
N ALA A 53 20.43 -10.87 13.01
CA ALA A 53 19.76 -10.38 14.20
C ALA A 53 20.68 -10.57 15.42
N PRO A 54 20.69 -9.62 16.38
CA PRO A 54 21.32 -9.80 17.66
C PRO A 54 20.96 -11.17 18.23
N ARG A 55 21.87 -12.15 18.22
CA ARG A 55 21.69 -13.37 19.02
C ARG A 55 21.58 -12.89 20.46
N ARG A 56 20.35 -12.81 20.98
CA ARG A 56 20.09 -12.84 22.41
C ARG A 56 20.64 -14.18 22.86
N ARG A 57 21.89 -14.19 23.33
CA ARG A 57 22.37 -15.30 24.16
C ARG A 57 21.43 -15.26 25.36
N THR A 58 20.45 -16.16 25.37
CA THR A 58 19.78 -16.52 26.61
C THR A 58 20.91 -16.85 27.59
N PRO A 59 20.92 -16.29 28.81
CA PRO A 59 21.90 -16.70 29.79
C PRO A 59 21.67 -18.20 30.00
N THR A 60 22.57 -19.01 29.46
CA THR A 60 22.64 -20.43 29.79
C THR A 60 22.68 -20.51 31.30
N LYS A 61 21.66 -21.14 31.86
CA LYS A 61 21.48 -21.35 33.28
C LYS A 61 22.65 -22.23 33.75
N CYS A 62 23.78 -21.62 34.06
CA CYS A 62 24.88 -22.29 34.75
C CYS A 62 24.34 -22.68 36.13
N ARG A 63 23.93 -23.93 36.25
CA ARG A 63 23.70 -24.55 37.55
C ARG A 63 25.06 -24.59 38.25
N GLY A 64 25.22 -23.76 39.28
CA GLY A 64 26.30 -23.90 40.26
C GLY A 64 27.33 -22.78 40.25
N ALA A 65 27.00 -21.66 40.91
CA ALA A 65 27.97 -20.89 41.69
C ALA A 65 27.19 -19.96 42.62
N ARG A 66 26.88 -20.44 43.83
CA ARG A 66 26.63 -19.55 44.96
C ARG A 66 27.98 -18.89 45.28
N LEU A 67 28.21 -17.70 44.78
CA LEU A 67 29.20 -16.79 45.35
C LEU A 67 28.45 -15.57 45.87
N ARG A 68 28.39 -15.48 47.20
CA ARG A 68 28.10 -14.25 47.92
C ARG A 68 29.17 -13.24 47.51
N ALA A 69 28.81 -12.21 46.74
CA ALA A 69 29.66 -11.07 46.46
C ALA A 69 28.88 -9.82 46.84
N GLY A 70 29.39 -9.14 47.86
CA GLY A 70 28.75 -7.98 48.49
C GLY A 70 28.63 -6.77 47.58
N LEU A 71 27.76 -5.87 48.02
CA LEU A 71 27.81 -4.43 47.82
C LEU A 71 29.26 -3.96 47.57
N LEU A 72 29.51 -3.34 46.40
CA LEU A 72 30.68 -2.56 45.93
C LEU A 72 31.13 -2.89 44.49
N ALA A 73 30.53 -3.86 43.80
CA ALA A 73 30.90 -4.22 42.42
C ALA A 73 30.20 -3.40 41.30
N GLY A 74 29.74 -2.18 41.60
CA GLY A 74 28.94 -1.35 40.68
C GLY A 74 29.70 -0.68 39.52
N GLY A 75 31.03 -0.55 39.60
CA GLY A 75 31.82 0.19 38.61
C GLY A 75 32.52 -0.68 37.55
N LEU A 76 33.09 -1.82 37.96
CA LEU A 76 34.04 -2.57 37.11
C LEU A 76 33.34 -3.51 36.10
N TRP A 77 32.25 -4.17 36.50
CA TRP A 77 31.45 -5.01 35.60
C TRP A 77 30.61 -4.19 34.62
N GLY A 78 30.17 -2.99 35.04
CA GLY A 78 29.49 -2.03 34.17
C GLY A 78 30.40 -1.50 33.07
N GLN A 79 31.66 -1.16 33.38
CA GLN A 79 32.65 -0.76 32.38
C GLN A 79 33.02 -1.91 31.44
N ALA A 80 33.15 -3.14 31.93
CA ALA A 80 33.41 -4.31 31.08
C ALA A 80 32.24 -4.60 30.13
N LEU A 81 30.99 -4.52 30.62
CA LEU A 81 29.78 -4.70 29.80
C LEU A 81 29.60 -3.57 28.78
N ALA A 82 29.87 -2.33 29.18
CA ALA A 82 29.85 -1.17 28.29
C ALA A 82 30.93 -1.26 27.22
N LYS A 83 32.15 -1.70 27.56
CA LYS A 83 33.24 -1.94 26.61
C LYS A 83 32.88 -3.05 25.62
N GLN A 84 32.31 -4.15 26.10
CA GLN A 84 31.83 -5.24 25.24
C GLN A 84 30.72 -4.76 24.29
N ARG A 85 29.78 -3.94 24.78
CA ARG A 85 28.73 -3.35 23.95
C ARG A 85 29.30 -2.40 22.90
N ALA A 86 30.23 -1.54 23.29
CA ALA A 86 30.92 -0.62 22.38
C ALA A 86 31.72 -1.37 21.30
N GLU A 87 32.42 -2.45 21.65
CA GLU A 87 33.15 -3.29 20.70
C GLU A 87 32.19 -4.01 19.75
N ARG A 88 31.08 -4.54 20.27
CA ARG A 88 30.02 -5.13 19.45
C ARG A 88 29.41 -4.13 18.49
N ASP A 89 29.11 -2.92 18.96
CA ASP A 89 28.57 -1.84 18.14
C ASP A 89 29.61 -1.40 17.09
N GLN A 90 30.89 -1.38 17.44
CA GLN A 90 31.98 -1.11 16.50
C GLN A 90 32.08 -2.20 15.41
N ARG A 91 31.98 -3.48 15.79
CA ARG A 91 31.95 -4.60 14.83
C ARG A 91 30.74 -4.52 13.90
N LEU A 92 29.56 -4.17 14.43
CA LEU A 92 28.35 -3.96 13.62
C LEU A 92 28.53 -2.80 12.63
N ARG A 93 29.09 -1.67 13.10
CA ARG A 93 29.41 -0.52 12.24
C ARG A 93 30.43 -0.89 11.14
N GLY A 94 31.45 -1.69 11.48
CA GLY A 94 32.43 -2.18 10.51
C GLY A 94 31.77 -3.00 9.40
N ARG A 95 30.90 -3.95 9.77
CA ARG A 95 30.15 -4.76 8.81
C ARG A 95 29.21 -3.93 7.94
N LEU A 96 28.52 -2.94 8.49
CA LEU A 96 27.68 -2.04 7.70
C LEU A 96 28.47 -1.25 6.67
N ARG A 97 29.69 -0.81 7.02
CA ARG A 97 30.57 -0.12 6.08
C ARG A 97 31.05 -1.04 4.98
N GLU A 98 31.39 -2.29 5.31
CA GLU A 98 31.81 -3.30 4.33
C GLU A 98 30.66 -3.67 3.38
N GLU A 99 29.46 -3.94 3.91
CA GLU A 99 28.26 -4.16 3.10
C GLU A 99 27.95 -2.94 2.21
N GLY A 100 28.03 -1.72 2.76
CA GLY A 100 27.83 -0.51 1.99
C GLY A 100 28.86 -0.33 0.87
N ALA A 101 30.13 -0.62 1.14
CA ALA A 101 31.18 -0.57 0.14
C ALA A 101 30.96 -1.62 -0.96
N SER A 102 30.56 -2.83 -0.59
CA SER A 102 30.22 -3.92 -1.51
C SER A 102 29.04 -3.55 -2.41
N THR A 103 27.94 -3.02 -1.84
CA THR A 103 26.78 -2.55 -2.61
C THR A 103 27.15 -1.38 -3.53
N MET A 104 27.95 -0.42 -3.06
CA MET A 104 28.43 0.68 -3.91
C MET A 104 29.25 0.16 -5.10
N ALA A 105 30.16 -0.80 -4.86
CA ALA A 105 30.93 -1.43 -5.93
C ALA A 105 30.01 -2.10 -6.96
N ALA A 106 28.99 -2.85 -6.51
CA ALA A 106 28.01 -3.48 -7.41
C ALA A 106 27.22 -2.45 -8.23
N ILE A 107 26.82 -1.32 -7.63
CA ILE A 107 26.16 -0.21 -8.34
C ILE A 107 27.07 0.38 -9.40
N VAL A 108 28.35 0.60 -9.08
CA VAL A 108 29.34 1.16 -10.02
C VAL A 108 29.58 0.20 -11.18
N GLU A 109 29.69 -1.11 -10.93
CA GLU A 109 29.82 -2.10 -12.02
C GLU A 109 28.60 -2.07 -12.94
N LYS A 110 27.38 -1.98 -12.40
CA LYS A 110 26.17 -1.82 -13.23
C LYS A 110 26.17 -0.49 -13.97
N TRP A 111 26.65 0.60 -13.38
CA TRP A 111 26.72 1.91 -14.05
C TRP A 111 27.70 1.89 -15.24
N LYS A 112 28.86 1.22 -15.12
CA LYS A 112 29.79 1.03 -16.25
C LYS A 112 29.15 0.35 -17.46
N LEU A 113 28.19 -0.56 -17.24
CA LEU A 113 27.46 -1.25 -18.31
C LEU A 113 26.48 -0.33 -19.05
N LEU A 114 26.14 0.83 -18.50
CA LEU A 114 25.25 1.82 -19.12
C LEU A 114 25.99 2.82 -20.01
N GLN A 115 27.28 2.60 -20.29
CA GLN A 115 28.08 3.50 -21.11
C GLN A 115 27.45 3.71 -22.49
N GLY A 116 27.33 4.98 -22.90
CA GLY A 116 26.68 5.39 -24.13
C GLY A 116 25.17 5.63 -24.01
N MET A 117 24.55 5.28 -22.87
CA MET A 117 23.14 5.54 -22.62
C MET A 117 22.92 7.03 -22.31
N GLY A 118 22.11 7.70 -23.13
CA GLY A 118 21.79 9.11 -22.91
C GLY A 118 20.92 9.33 -21.67
N ARG A 119 20.97 10.54 -21.09
CA ARG A 119 20.10 10.95 -19.96
C ARG A 119 18.60 10.65 -20.17
N PRO A 120 17.95 10.97 -21.32
CA PRO A 120 16.53 10.69 -21.50
C PRO A 120 16.23 9.19 -21.53
N GLU A 121 17.12 8.39 -22.10
CA GLU A 121 17.01 6.92 -22.15
C GLU A 121 17.19 6.31 -20.76
N ALA A 122 18.20 6.75 -20.00
CA ALA A 122 18.40 6.33 -18.61
C ALA A 122 17.20 6.67 -17.72
N MET A 123 16.61 7.86 -17.89
CA MET A 123 15.41 8.24 -17.14
C MET A 123 14.18 7.42 -17.57
N ALA A 124 14.04 7.13 -18.87
CA ALA A 124 12.95 6.28 -19.37
C ALA A 124 13.07 4.85 -18.81
N ALA A 125 14.26 4.26 -18.83
CA ALA A 125 14.54 2.95 -18.25
C ALA A 125 14.31 2.93 -16.73
N TYR A 126 14.73 3.99 -16.02
CA TYR A 126 14.45 4.15 -14.59
C TYR A 126 12.95 4.13 -14.30
N VAL A 127 12.19 4.98 -15.00
CA VAL A 127 10.73 5.07 -14.80
C VAL A 127 10.05 3.77 -15.22
N ALA A 128 10.50 3.11 -16.30
CA ALA A 128 9.96 1.83 -16.74
C ALA A 128 10.08 0.77 -15.64
N LEU A 129 11.27 0.61 -15.05
CA LEU A 129 11.51 -0.32 -13.95
C LEU A 129 10.67 0.01 -12.71
N VAL A 130 10.61 1.28 -12.31
CA VAL A 130 9.83 1.67 -11.12
C VAL A 130 8.32 1.46 -11.33
N ARG A 131 7.84 1.51 -12.57
CA ARG A 131 6.43 1.25 -12.94
C ARG A 131 6.04 -0.21 -12.93
N GLU A 132 6.98 -1.15 -12.92
CA GLU A 132 6.69 -2.58 -12.78
C GLU A 132 6.09 -2.90 -11.41
N TRP A 133 6.37 -2.07 -10.39
CA TRP A 133 5.80 -2.25 -9.08
C TRP A 133 4.30 -1.86 -9.04
N PRO A 134 3.38 -2.75 -8.62
CA PRO A 134 1.93 -2.51 -8.66
C PRO A 134 1.46 -1.29 -7.88
N GLY A 135 2.16 -0.90 -6.80
CA GLY A 135 1.84 0.28 -6.01
C GLY A 135 2.36 1.60 -6.59
N PHE A 136 2.94 1.60 -7.79
CA PHE A 136 3.53 2.80 -8.38
C PHE A 136 2.51 3.95 -8.44
N GLY A 137 2.91 5.13 -7.95
CA GLY A 137 2.05 6.30 -7.86
C GLY A 137 1.22 6.37 -6.57
N SER A 138 1.34 5.39 -5.68
CA SER A 138 0.79 5.47 -4.32
C SER A 138 1.77 6.14 -3.36
N THR A 139 1.21 6.86 -2.39
CA THR A 139 1.97 7.33 -1.21
C THR A 139 1.84 6.30 -0.11
N LEU A 140 2.96 5.79 0.40
CA LEU A 140 2.99 4.74 1.42
C LEU A 140 3.24 5.32 2.82
N PHE A 141 2.46 4.82 3.79
CA PHE A 141 2.52 5.17 5.20
C PHE A 141 2.81 3.92 6.02
N ASP A 142 3.76 3.99 6.96
CA ASP A 142 3.96 2.94 7.96
C ASP A 142 2.80 2.97 8.96
N VAL A 143 2.11 1.84 9.09
CA VAL A 143 0.94 1.70 9.98
C VAL A 143 0.97 0.36 10.70
N ASP A 144 0.37 0.31 11.88
CA ASP A 144 0.14 -0.94 12.62
C ASP A 144 -1.37 -1.25 12.65
N LEU A 145 -1.79 -2.34 12.03
CA LEU A 145 -3.20 -2.78 12.00
C LEU A 145 -3.54 -3.51 13.30
N HIS A 146 -4.48 -2.96 14.08
CA HIS A 146 -4.86 -3.49 15.40
C HIS A 146 -6.12 -4.35 15.39
N ALA A 147 -7.11 -4.01 14.56
CA ALA A 147 -8.39 -4.70 14.56
C ALA A 147 -9.13 -4.55 13.23
N VAL A 148 -9.87 -5.60 12.87
CA VAL A 148 -10.89 -5.59 11.82
C VAL A 148 -12.21 -5.88 12.51
N SER A 149 -13.01 -4.83 12.75
CA SER A 149 -14.34 -4.99 13.35
C SER A 149 -15.39 -5.08 12.25
N PRO A 150 -16.45 -5.91 12.39
CA PRO A 150 -17.62 -5.79 11.53
C PRO A 150 -18.20 -4.38 11.72
N GLY A 151 -18.33 -3.66 10.60
CA GLY A 151 -18.77 -2.28 10.52
C GLY A 151 -20.15 -2.13 11.16
N GLY A 152 -20.20 -1.50 12.32
CA GLY A 152 -21.43 -1.30 13.06
C GLY A 152 -22.02 0.06 12.74
N GLN A 153 -23.06 0.09 11.91
CA GLN A 153 -24.03 1.19 11.94
C GLN A 153 -24.99 0.94 13.11
N GLY A 154 -24.58 1.37 14.31
CA GLY A 154 -25.42 1.47 15.50
C GLY A 154 -25.18 0.43 16.61
N GLY A 155 -25.07 0.94 17.85
CA GLY A 155 -25.39 0.23 19.08
C GLY A 155 -24.31 -0.69 19.67
N TRP A 156 -23.62 -0.22 20.70
CA TRP A 156 -22.89 -1.09 21.63
C TRP A 156 -23.90 -1.94 22.40
N ALA A 157 -24.18 -3.15 21.94
CA ALA A 157 -24.94 -4.15 22.70
C ALA A 157 -24.28 -5.52 22.54
N ALA A 158 -23.92 -6.09 23.68
CA ALA A 158 -23.30 -7.38 23.82
C ALA A 158 -24.13 -8.51 23.20
N GLY A 159 -23.43 -9.48 22.60
CA GLY A 159 -23.91 -10.86 22.49
C GLY A 159 -24.32 -11.31 21.09
N ARG A 160 -23.35 -11.85 20.33
CA ARG A 160 -23.36 -13.22 19.78
C ARG A 160 -22.22 -13.37 18.77
N GLN A 161 -21.38 -14.38 18.99
CA GLN A 161 -20.44 -14.88 18.00
C GLN A 161 -21.24 -15.42 16.82
N ALA A 162 -21.13 -14.77 15.67
CA ALA A 162 -21.56 -15.31 14.38
C ALA A 162 -20.32 -15.60 13.55
N ALA A 163 -20.30 -16.79 12.97
CA ALA A 163 -19.14 -17.49 12.48
C ALA A 163 -18.48 -16.81 11.26
N LEU A 164 -17.17 -16.95 11.24
CA LEU A 164 -16.21 -16.47 10.25
C LEU A 164 -16.42 -17.11 8.88
N THR A 165 -16.18 -16.34 7.82
CA THR A 165 -15.49 -16.86 6.62
C THR A 165 -14.04 -16.35 6.68
N PRO A 166 -13.05 -17.20 6.97
CA PRO A 166 -11.69 -16.75 7.23
C PRO A 166 -10.96 -16.44 5.91
N LEU A 167 -10.34 -15.27 5.84
CA LEU A 167 -9.14 -15.07 5.03
C LEU A 167 -8.06 -16.01 5.63
N SER A 168 -7.60 -16.99 4.84
CA SER A 168 -6.54 -17.97 5.11
C SER A 168 -6.19 -18.29 6.59
N PRO A 169 -6.53 -19.48 7.10
CA PRO A 169 -6.35 -19.83 8.50
C PRO A 169 -4.92 -20.34 8.76
N GLN A 170 -3.96 -19.46 9.05
CA GLN A 170 -2.73 -19.82 9.79
C GLN A 170 -2.21 -18.67 10.66
N SER A 171 -2.87 -18.42 11.80
CA SER A 171 -2.16 -18.20 13.08
C SER A 171 -3.16 -18.14 14.25
N PRO A 172 -3.00 -19.00 15.26
CA PRO A 172 -3.84 -19.00 16.44
C PRO A 172 -3.31 -18.00 17.48
N VAL A 173 -4.25 -17.33 18.17
CA VAL A 173 -4.09 -16.73 19.50
C VAL A 173 -3.17 -15.49 19.57
N GLY A 174 -3.81 -14.32 19.71
CA GLY A 174 -3.16 -13.06 20.08
C GLY A 174 -2.55 -12.32 18.90
N ALA A 175 -3.36 -11.86 17.95
CA ALA A 175 -2.88 -10.96 16.90
C ALA A 175 -2.60 -9.59 17.50
N GLY A 176 -1.38 -9.38 18.00
CA GLY A 176 -0.85 -8.03 18.24
C GLY A 176 -0.80 -7.23 16.92
N PRO A 177 -0.56 -5.92 17.00
CA PRO A 177 -0.49 -5.05 15.83
C PRO A 177 0.35 -5.65 14.70
N GLN A 178 -0.23 -5.72 13.50
CA GLN A 178 0.49 -6.15 12.32
C GLN A 178 1.05 -4.92 11.60
N ARG A 179 2.38 -4.84 11.51
CA ARG A 179 3.04 -3.78 10.74
C ARG A 179 2.80 -3.95 9.25
N LEU A 180 2.21 -2.92 8.65
CA LEU A 180 1.82 -2.86 7.25
C LEU A 180 2.23 -1.51 6.65
N TRP A 181 2.16 -1.42 5.32
CA TRP A 181 2.15 -0.15 4.61
C TRP A 181 0.76 0.12 4.06
N LEU A 182 0.22 1.30 4.38
CA LEU A 182 -1.01 1.83 3.80
C LEU A 182 -0.64 2.66 2.57
N GLY A 183 -0.99 2.18 1.39
CA GLY A 183 -0.77 2.84 0.10
C GLY A 183 -1.99 3.61 -0.35
N ILE A 184 -1.86 4.92 -0.51
CA ILE A 184 -2.93 5.80 -0.99
C ILE A 184 -2.59 6.24 -2.41
N GLY A 185 -3.28 5.66 -3.38
CA GLY A 185 -3.09 5.93 -4.81
C GLY A 185 -4.29 6.61 -5.45
N ALA A 186 -4.14 7.03 -6.71
CA ALA A 186 -5.19 7.77 -7.42
C ALA A 186 -6.47 6.94 -7.70
N LYS A 187 -6.42 5.61 -7.60
CA LYS A 187 -7.54 4.70 -7.92
C LYS A 187 -8.07 3.92 -6.71
N ALA A 188 -7.22 3.66 -5.73
CA ALA A 188 -7.53 2.76 -4.62
C ALA A 188 -6.63 3.06 -3.42
N VAL A 189 -7.05 2.53 -2.27
CA VAL A 189 -6.27 2.39 -1.05
C VAL A 189 -5.85 0.93 -0.92
N SER A 190 -4.56 0.66 -0.76
CA SER A 190 -4.00 -0.69 -0.77
C SER A 190 -3.20 -0.96 0.50
N LEU A 191 -3.22 -2.20 0.99
CA LEU A 191 -2.43 -2.64 2.14
C LEU A 191 -1.29 -3.54 1.65
N TYR A 192 -0.07 -3.28 2.09
CA TYR A 192 1.09 -4.10 1.75
C TYR A 192 1.75 -4.63 3.01
N LYS A 193 2.29 -5.85 2.93
CA LYS A 193 3.23 -6.32 3.94
C LYS A 193 4.63 -5.81 3.62
N PRO A 194 5.43 -5.44 4.64
CA PRO A 194 6.82 -5.06 4.41
C PRO A 194 7.59 -6.16 3.67
N GLY A 195 8.16 -5.83 2.52
CA GLY A 195 8.94 -6.75 1.69
C GLY A 195 8.16 -7.56 0.65
N GLU A 196 6.82 -7.50 0.64
CA GLU A 196 6.00 -8.14 -0.40
C GLU A 196 5.64 -7.13 -1.51
N PRO A 197 5.86 -7.45 -2.80
CA PRO A 197 5.56 -6.56 -3.93
C PRO A 197 4.05 -6.36 -4.15
N GLU A 198 3.28 -7.42 -3.90
CA GLU A 198 1.85 -7.47 -4.11
C GLU A 198 1.08 -6.94 -2.89
N PRO A 199 -0.01 -6.20 -3.10
CA PRO A 199 -0.87 -5.78 -2.00
C PRO A 199 -1.58 -6.99 -1.38
N LEU A 200 -1.65 -7.00 -0.06
CA LEU A 200 -2.49 -7.91 0.71
C LEU A 200 -3.97 -7.70 0.38
N ASP A 201 -4.39 -6.44 0.26
CA ASP A 201 -5.74 -6.06 -0.12
C ASP A 201 -5.74 -4.70 -0.83
N SER A 202 -6.75 -4.42 -1.66
CA SER A 202 -6.89 -3.17 -2.40
C SER A 202 -8.35 -2.76 -2.55
N PHE A 203 -8.67 -1.59 -2.02
CA PHE A 203 -10.01 -1.04 -1.92
C PHE A 203 -10.15 0.14 -2.86
N GLY A 204 -10.97 -0.01 -3.90
CA GLY A 204 -11.39 1.13 -4.73
C GLY A 204 -12.19 2.14 -3.90
N TYR A 205 -12.10 3.42 -4.24
CA TYR A 205 -12.78 4.49 -3.48
C TYR A 205 -14.30 4.29 -3.36
N SER A 206 -14.95 3.57 -4.27
CA SER A 206 -16.38 3.25 -4.20
C SER A 206 -16.75 2.28 -3.07
N ARG A 207 -15.79 1.52 -2.56
CA ARG A 207 -15.98 0.59 -1.42
C ARG A 207 -15.71 1.26 -0.08
N ILE A 208 -15.09 2.45 -0.07
CA ILE A 208 -14.79 3.17 1.16
C ILE A 208 -16.05 3.93 1.57
N SER A 209 -16.63 3.53 2.70
CA SER A 209 -17.87 4.13 3.22
C SER A 209 -17.57 5.38 4.06
N SER A 210 -16.50 5.36 4.85
CA SER A 210 -16.04 6.50 5.63
C SER A 210 -14.58 6.35 6.03
N PHE A 211 -13.93 7.45 6.40
CA PHE A 211 -12.58 7.43 6.95
C PHE A 211 -12.34 8.65 7.84
N GLY A 212 -11.36 8.56 8.74
CA GLY A 212 -10.98 9.69 9.58
C GLY A 212 -10.15 9.27 10.80
N ALA A 213 -9.84 10.24 11.64
CA ALA A 213 -9.22 10.00 12.94
C ALA A 213 -10.24 9.31 13.87
N SER A 214 -9.87 8.15 14.43
CA SER A 214 -10.55 7.58 15.60
C SER A 214 -10.03 8.23 16.88
N ASP A 215 -8.73 8.49 16.95
CA ASP A 215 -8.04 9.25 17.99
C ASP A 215 -6.80 9.95 17.40
N SER A 216 -5.94 10.55 18.23
CA SER A 216 -4.74 11.28 17.79
C SER A 216 -3.69 10.43 17.07
N SER A 217 -3.72 9.11 17.25
CA SER A 217 -2.74 8.16 16.71
C SER A 217 -3.38 7.00 15.97
N THR A 218 -4.70 7.00 15.80
CA THR A 218 -5.44 5.90 15.19
C THR A 218 -6.26 6.44 14.03
N PHE A 219 -5.90 6.03 12.82
CA PHE A 219 -6.67 6.25 11.61
C PHE A 219 -7.68 5.11 11.41
N ARG A 220 -8.95 5.45 11.18
CA ARG A 220 -10.03 4.51 10.85
C ARG A 220 -10.36 4.59 9.37
N LEU A 221 -10.41 3.43 8.74
CA LEU A 221 -10.90 3.26 7.38
C LEU A 221 -12.06 2.27 7.38
N SER A 222 -13.25 2.75 7.08
CA SER A 222 -14.43 1.90 6.90
C SER A 222 -14.54 1.51 5.42
N VAL A 223 -14.45 0.22 5.15
CA VAL A 223 -14.61 -0.35 3.81
C VAL A 223 -15.81 -1.29 3.85
N GLU A 224 -16.84 -0.97 3.07
CA GLU A 224 -18.13 -1.67 3.09
C GLU A 224 -18.63 -1.80 4.53
N ASP A 225 -18.74 -3.03 5.04
CA ASP A 225 -19.18 -3.38 6.39
C ASP A 225 -18.01 -3.80 7.29
N ARG A 226 -16.83 -3.20 7.12
CA ARG A 226 -15.65 -3.48 7.94
C ARG A 226 -14.95 -2.19 8.35
N ASP A 227 -14.54 -2.14 9.61
CA ASP A 227 -13.71 -1.07 10.14
C ASP A 227 -12.28 -1.57 10.33
N LEU A 228 -11.35 -0.92 9.64
CA LEU A 228 -9.90 -1.14 9.76
C LEU A 228 -9.31 -0.02 10.62
N LEU A 229 -8.62 -0.37 11.70
CA LEU A 229 -7.97 0.59 12.60
C LEU A 229 -6.45 0.49 12.50
N PHE A 230 -5.83 1.62 12.17
CA PHE A 230 -4.40 1.75 11.91
C PHE A 230 -3.76 2.70 12.91
N GLU A 231 -2.81 2.24 13.71
CA GLU A 231 -1.98 3.11 14.54
C GLU A 231 -0.91 3.78 13.67
N THR A 232 -0.84 5.10 13.73
CA THR A 232 0.09 5.95 12.96
C THR A 232 0.14 7.37 13.54
N SER A 233 1.29 8.03 13.43
CA SER A 233 1.43 9.45 13.78
C SER A 233 1.01 10.40 12.63
N GLN A 234 0.65 9.86 11.47
CA GLN A 234 0.38 10.62 10.23
C GLN A 234 -1.12 10.65 9.87
N VAL A 235 -2.00 10.62 10.87
CA VAL A 235 -3.46 10.54 10.68
C VAL A 235 -3.98 11.67 9.77
N ASP A 236 -3.56 12.92 10.02
CA ASP A 236 -4.01 14.09 9.27
C ASP A 236 -3.52 14.07 7.81
N GLU A 237 -2.26 13.69 7.58
CA GLU A 237 -1.68 13.58 6.24
C GLU A 237 -2.43 12.53 5.39
N ILE A 238 -2.74 11.38 6.00
CA ILE A 238 -3.52 10.31 5.38
C ILE A 238 -4.92 10.81 5.02
N ALA A 239 -5.63 11.43 5.96
CA ALA A 239 -6.99 11.92 5.74
C ALA A 239 -7.04 13.02 4.66
N GLN A 240 -6.08 13.95 4.67
CA GLN A 240 -5.98 15.01 3.67
C GLN A 240 -5.71 14.44 2.27
N LEU A 241 -4.83 13.45 2.16
CA LEU A 241 -4.51 12.83 0.87
C LEU A 241 -5.71 12.07 0.30
N LEU A 242 -6.45 11.33 1.12
CA LEU A 242 -7.69 10.67 0.70
C LEU A 242 -8.74 11.66 0.20
N ASN A 243 -8.96 12.75 0.95
CA ASN A 243 -9.86 13.82 0.53
C ASN A 243 -9.45 14.42 -0.83
N THR A 244 -8.15 14.62 -1.02
CA THR A 244 -7.60 15.16 -2.28
C THR A 244 -7.91 14.23 -3.46
N TYR A 245 -7.69 12.92 -3.30
CA TYR A 245 -7.97 11.97 -4.37
C TYR A 245 -9.47 11.80 -4.63
N LEU A 246 -10.30 11.76 -3.59
CA LEU A 246 -11.76 11.71 -3.73
C LEU A 246 -12.32 12.93 -4.48
N ALA A 247 -11.85 14.14 -4.15
CA ALA A 247 -12.23 15.35 -4.86
C ALA A 247 -11.83 15.28 -6.35
N SER A 248 -10.63 14.79 -6.64
CA SER A 248 -10.13 14.63 -8.02
C SER A 248 -10.86 13.53 -8.82
N ALA A 249 -11.37 12.51 -8.14
CA ALA A 249 -12.15 11.44 -8.75
C ALA A 249 -13.56 11.91 -9.14
N GLY A 250 -14.17 12.75 -8.29
CA GLY A 250 -15.47 13.39 -8.58
C GLY A 250 -15.41 14.39 -9.74
N ALA A 251 -14.31 15.15 -9.85
CA ALA A 251 -14.11 16.15 -10.91
C ALA A 251 -13.88 15.54 -12.31
N ARG A 252 -13.46 14.27 -12.39
CA ARG A 252 -13.22 13.57 -13.66
C ARG A 252 -14.47 12.94 -14.28
N ARG A 253 -15.65 13.08 -13.67
CA ARG A 253 -16.91 12.73 -14.34
C ARG A 253 -17.18 13.75 -15.45
N PRO A 254 -17.17 13.35 -16.74
CA PRO A 254 -17.62 14.25 -17.79
C PRO A 254 -19.05 14.71 -17.48
N PRO A 255 -19.44 15.95 -17.83
CA PRO A 255 -20.82 16.37 -17.72
C PRO A 255 -21.68 15.33 -18.43
N ARG A 256 -22.72 14.83 -17.74
CA ARG A 256 -23.74 14.00 -18.40
C ARG A 256 -24.17 14.75 -19.67
N PRO A 257 -24.27 14.09 -20.83
CA PRO A 257 -24.97 14.68 -21.97
C PRO A 257 -26.32 15.15 -21.42
N GLN A 258 -26.56 16.46 -21.42
CA GLN A 258 -27.89 16.96 -21.12
C GLN A 258 -28.78 16.41 -22.21
N GLU A 259 -29.61 15.44 -21.85
CA GLU A 259 -30.74 15.06 -22.67
C GLU A 259 -31.57 16.34 -22.85
N PRO A 260 -31.71 16.88 -24.07
CA PRO A 260 -32.43 18.12 -24.27
C PRO A 260 -33.86 17.92 -23.79
N ALA A 261 -34.24 18.71 -22.78
CA ALA A 261 -35.60 18.75 -22.30
C ALA A 261 -36.54 19.12 -23.46
N SER A 262 -37.74 18.54 -23.41
CA SER A 262 -38.95 18.87 -24.18
C SER A 262 -39.04 18.34 -25.62
N GLY A 263 -39.42 17.06 -25.75
CA GLY A 263 -40.41 16.68 -26.76
C GLY A 263 -41.82 17.07 -26.29
N PRO A 264 -42.75 17.48 -27.18
CA PRO A 264 -44.09 17.91 -26.77
C PRO A 264 -44.88 16.75 -26.14
N PRO A 265 -45.81 17.04 -25.20
CA PRO A 265 -46.60 16.01 -24.55
C PRO A 265 -47.50 15.29 -25.56
N ALA A 266 -47.54 13.96 -25.48
CA ALA A 266 -48.42 13.11 -26.27
C ALA A 266 -49.90 13.47 -25.99
N PRO A 267 -50.78 13.43 -27.00
CA PRO A 267 -52.20 13.70 -26.81
C PRO A 267 -52.84 12.62 -25.93
N THR A 268 -53.62 13.07 -24.94
CA THR A 268 -54.44 12.26 -24.05
C THR A 268 -55.49 11.44 -24.83
N PRO A 269 -55.70 10.16 -24.51
CA PRO A 269 -56.79 9.38 -25.11
C PRO A 269 -58.15 9.83 -24.56
N PRO A 270 -59.23 9.79 -25.38
CA PRO A 270 -60.56 10.22 -24.95
C PRO A 270 -61.19 9.22 -23.97
N PRO A 271 -62.15 9.66 -23.13
CA PRO A 271 -62.75 8.82 -22.11
C PRO A 271 -63.63 7.74 -22.75
N GLN A 272 -63.38 6.48 -22.39
CA GLN A 272 -64.22 5.35 -22.80
C GLN A 272 -65.56 5.45 -22.06
N GLY A 273 -66.58 5.92 -22.77
CA GLY A 273 -67.97 5.85 -22.36
C GLY A 273 -68.51 4.43 -22.47
N LEU A 274 -68.98 3.91 -21.33
CA LEU A 274 -70.17 3.08 -21.12
C LEU A 274 -70.62 2.15 -22.27
N CYS A 275 -70.53 0.83 -22.03
CA CYS A 275 -71.32 -0.19 -22.73
C CYS A 275 -72.83 0.07 -22.53
N PRO A 276 -73.72 -0.36 -23.47
CA PRO A 276 -74.26 -1.71 -23.30
C PRO A 276 -74.58 -2.50 -24.60
N THR A 277 -74.43 -3.82 -24.47
CA THR A 277 -75.31 -4.94 -24.93
C THR A 277 -76.20 -4.78 -26.17
N ALA A 278 -75.98 -5.64 -27.18
CA ALA A 278 -76.95 -6.62 -27.74
C ALA A 278 -76.54 -7.06 -29.17
N GLY A 279 -76.51 -8.37 -29.44
CA GLY A 279 -76.56 -8.90 -30.82
C GLY A 279 -78.00 -8.85 -31.36
N PRO A 280 -78.41 -9.71 -32.32
CA PRO A 280 -77.67 -10.55 -33.26
C PRO A 280 -78.21 -10.42 -34.72
N TRP A 281 -77.56 -11.13 -35.67
CA TRP A 281 -78.02 -11.35 -37.06
C TRP A 281 -77.93 -10.09 -37.97
N GLN A 282 -77.68 -10.09 -39.28
CA GLN A 282 -78.04 -10.99 -40.37
C GLN A 282 -77.16 -10.72 -41.61
N HIS A 283 -76.86 -11.80 -42.33
CA HIS A 283 -76.88 -11.93 -43.78
C HIS A 283 -75.87 -11.17 -44.67
N ARG A 284 -74.96 -11.98 -45.22
CA ARG A 284 -74.34 -11.85 -46.55
C ARG A 284 -75.43 -11.79 -47.65
N PRO A 285 -75.15 -11.22 -48.84
CA PRO A 285 -74.78 -12.08 -49.97
C PRO A 285 -73.70 -11.49 -50.89
N PRO A 286 -73.24 -12.27 -51.89
CA PRO A 286 -71.94 -12.09 -52.57
C PRO A 286 -72.07 -11.68 -54.06
N VAL A 287 -70.94 -11.74 -54.75
CA VAL A 287 -70.74 -12.02 -56.19
C VAL A 287 -70.42 -10.83 -57.10
N GLY A 288 -69.41 -11.06 -57.93
CA GLY A 288 -69.14 -10.39 -59.21
C GLY A 288 -67.68 -9.98 -59.29
N SER A 289 -66.75 -10.76 -59.87
CA SER A 289 -66.53 -10.90 -61.33
C SER A 289 -66.18 -9.53 -61.94
N PHE A 290 -65.16 -9.30 -62.77
CA PHE A 290 -64.13 -10.08 -63.44
C PHE A 290 -63.37 -9.04 -64.31
N HIS A 291 -62.11 -9.30 -64.67
CA HIS A 291 -61.33 -8.72 -65.79
C HIS A 291 -60.96 -7.21 -65.70
N SER A 292 -59.79 -6.77 -66.15
CA SER A 292 -58.80 -7.31 -67.11
C SER A 292 -57.36 -7.17 -66.60
#